data_AF-A0A9D7NWT8-F1
#
_entry.id   AF-A0A9D7NWT8-F1
#
_cell.length_a   1.000
_cell.length_b   1.000
_cell.length_c   1.000
_cell.angle_alpha   90.00
_cell.angle_beta   90.00
_cell.angle_gamma   90.00
#
_symmetry.space_group_name_H-M   'P 1'
#
loop_
_entity.id
_entity.type
_entity.pdbx_description
1 polymer ?
#
loop_
_entity_poly.entity_id
_entity_poly.type
_entity_poly.pdbx_seq_one_letter_code
_entity_poly.pdbx_strand_id
1 'polypeptide(L)'
;MPLLNAEPGTGAFALSDAELRRAHRHAQHVGLQLLALYHSHPSGAAHPSTADAEVMARSEWPWLILTAAGADGAVEVRWGDADAEQHRVMDKEQVMQGDRVGVDH
;
A
#
# COMPACT_ATOMS: atom_id res chain seq x y z
N MET A 1 0.97 7.55 7.24
CA MET A 1 1.10 7.43 8.71
C MET A 1 1.64 6.03 9.02
N PRO A 2 2.70 5.87 9.82
CA PRO A 2 3.19 4.54 10.18
C PRO A 2 2.22 3.82 11.13
N LEU A 3 2.07 2.51 10.93
CA LEU A 3 1.31 1.60 11.79
C LEU A 3 2.26 0.63 12.48
N LEU A 4 1.89 0.18 13.67
CA LEU A 4 2.67 -0.83 14.38
C LEU A 4 2.43 -2.21 13.75
N ASN A 5 3.54 -2.92 13.48
CA ASN A 5 3.49 -4.34 13.16
C ASN A 5 3.16 -5.12 14.44
N ALA A 6 2.05 -5.88 14.42
CA ALA A 6 1.62 -6.72 15.53
C ALA A 6 2.49 -7.96 15.72
N GLU A 7 3.25 -8.38 14.70
CA GLU A 7 4.15 -9.54 14.72
C GLU A 7 5.58 -9.16 14.32
N PRO A 8 6.29 -8.37 15.15
CA PRO A 8 7.66 -8.00 14.83
C PRO A 8 8.61 -9.20 14.94
N GLY A 9 9.58 -9.28 14.01
CA GLY A 9 10.69 -10.25 14.07
C GLY A 9 10.44 -11.61 13.42
N THR A 10 9.23 -11.86 12.91
CA THR A 10 8.87 -13.12 12.22
C THR A 10 9.27 -13.14 10.74
N GLY A 11 9.74 -12.02 10.20
CA GLY A 11 9.92 -11.82 8.76
C GLY A 11 8.61 -11.55 8.01
N ALA A 12 7.48 -11.57 8.72
CA ALA A 12 6.16 -11.17 8.23
C ALA A 12 5.70 -9.87 8.93
N PHE A 13 4.57 -9.35 8.49
CA PHE A 13 3.86 -8.30 9.20
C PHE A 13 2.40 -8.67 9.42
N ALA A 14 1.82 -8.13 10.48
CA ALA A 14 0.40 -8.19 10.76
C ALA A 14 -0.09 -6.80 11.20
N LEU A 15 -1.22 -6.36 10.65
CA LEU A 15 -1.90 -5.15 11.10
C LEU A 15 -3.04 -5.53 12.02
N SER A 16 -3.06 -4.96 13.22
CA SER A 16 -4.22 -5.13 14.11
C SER A 16 -5.37 -4.22 13.66
N ASP A 17 -6.61 -4.69 13.83
CA ASP A 17 -7.79 -3.86 13.59
C ASP A 17 -7.80 -2.57 14.41
N ALA A 18 -7.20 -2.61 15.61
CA ALA A 18 -7.13 -1.44 16.48
C ALA A 18 -6.26 -0.33 15.87
N GLU A 19 -5.12 -0.69 15.28
CA GLU A 19 -4.24 0.23 14.56
C GLU A 19 -4.92 0.80 13.32
N LEU A 20 -5.61 -0.04 12.54
CA LEU A 20 -6.30 0.39 11.35
C LEU A 20 -7.46 1.34 11.67
N ARG A 21 -8.26 1.04 12.71
CA ARG A 21 -9.31 1.96 13.21
C ARG A 21 -8.72 3.27 13.73
N ARG A 22 -7.56 3.23 14.40
CA ARG A 22 -6.86 4.45 14.86
C ARG A 22 -6.48 5.32 13.66
N ALA A 23 -5.92 4.72 12.62
CA ALA A 23 -5.52 5.41 11.39
C ALA A 23 -6.72 6.07 10.71
N HIS A 24 -7.82 5.32 10.58
CA HIS A 24 -9.03 5.82 9.93
C HIS A 24 -9.63 7.02 10.69
N ARG A 25 -9.77 6.91 12.02
CA ARG A 25 -10.26 8.02 12.84
C ARG A 25 -9.35 9.25 12.77
N HIS A 26 -8.04 9.05 12.76
CA HIS A 26 -7.09 10.15 12.64
C HIS A 26 -7.24 10.86 11.30
N ALA A 27 -7.29 10.11 10.18
CA ALA A 27 -7.49 10.68 8.85
C ALA A 27 -8.77 11.51 8.79
N GLN A 28 -9.90 10.97 9.26
CA GLN A 28 -11.18 11.68 9.32
C GLN A 28 -11.10 12.96 10.15
N HIS A 29 -10.45 12.92 11.32
CA HIS A 29 -10.32 14.07 12.20
C HIS A 29 -9.59 15.25 11.54
N VAL A 30 -8.61 14.98 10.67
CA VAL A 30 -7.85 16.01 9.96
C VAL A 30 -8.39 16.30 8.55
N GLY A 31 -9.57 15.79 8.20
CA GLY A 31 -10.20 16.01 6.89
C GLY A 31 -9.52 15.25 5.74
N LEU A 32 -8.85 14.13 6.03
CA LEU A 32 -8.20 13.25 5.07
C LEU A 32 -8.89 11.88 5.00
N GLN A 33 -8.49 11.07 4.02
CA GLN A 33 -8.96 9.71 3.82
C GLN A 33 -7.78 8.74 3.69
N LEU A 34 -7.99 7.47 4.04
CA LEU A 34 -7.02 6.40 3.77
C LEU A 34 -7.06 6.05 2.29
N LEU A 35 -5.92 6.16 1.60
CA LEU A 35 -5.80 5.89 0.17
C LEU A 35 -5.23 4.50 -0.15
N ALA A 36 -4.28 4.05 0.66
CA ALA A 36 -3.58 2.78 0.46
C ALA A 36 -2.91 2.32 1.77
N LEU A 37 -2.57 1.05 1.83
CA LEU A 37 -1.67 0.46 2.80
C LEU A 37 -0.30 0.25 2.16
N TYR A 38 0.78 0.33 2.94
CA TYR A 38 2.11 0.04 2.43
C TYR A 38 2.96 -0.72 3.44
N HIS A 39 3.82 -1.58 2.93
CA HIS A 39 4.87 -2.25 3.70
C HIS A 39 6.14 -2.41 2.87
N SER A 40 7.20 -2.86 3.53
CA SER A 40 8.49 -3.13 2.89
C SER A 40 8.95 -4.54 3.19
N HIS A 41 9.58 -5.19 2.22
CA HIS A 41 10.24 -6.47 2.44
C HIS A 41 11.69 -6.28 2.88
N PRO A 42 12.15 -6.96 3.94
CA PRO A 42 13.57 -6.95 4.33
C PRO A 42 14.51 -7.45 3.23
N SER A 43 14.03 -8.31 2.33
CA SER A 43 14.78 -8.85 1.20
C SER A 43 15.05 -7.83 0.08
N GLY A 44 14.32 -6.72 0.07
CA GLY A 44 14.35 -5.75 -1.03
C GLY A 44 13.56 -6.18 -2.27
N ALA A 45 12.74 -7.22 -2.19
CA ALA A 45 11.78 -7.54 -3.25
C ALA A 45 10.63 -6.52 -3.25
N ALA A 46 10.22 -6.09 -4.45
CA ALA A 46 9.03 -5.27 -4.63
C ALA A 46 7.76 -6.11 -4.88
N HIS A 47 7.90 -7.39 -5.21
CA HIS A 47 6.77 -8.25 -5.53
C HIS A 47 6.13 -8.83 -4.27
N PRO A 48 4.80 -9.02 -4.24
CA PRO A 48 4.12 -9.63 -3.11
C PRO A 48 4.57 -11.08 -2.91
N SER A 49 4.75 -11.46 -1.65
CA SER A 49 4.81 -12.88 -1.26
C SER A 49 3.42 -13.54 -1.39
N THR A 50 3.36 -14.86 -1.28
CA THR A 50 2.07 -15.59 -1.24
C THR A 50 1.18 -15.09 -0.12
N ALA A 51 1.73 -14.82 1.07
CA ALA A 51 0.99 -14.31 2.21
C ALA A 51 0.46 -12.88 1.96
N ASP A 52 1.26 -12.02 1.31
CA ASP A 52 0.81 -10.68 0.92
C ASP A 52 -0.37 -10.77 -0.04
N ALA A 53 -0.28 -11.61 -1.08
CA ALA A 53 -1.32 -11.75 -2.11
C ALA A 53 -2.66 -12.20 -1.51
N GLU A 54 -2.65 -13.12 -0.54
CA GLU A 54 -3.87 -13.55 0.15
C GLU A 54 -4.54 -12.44 0.96
N VAL A 55 -3.75 -11.62 1.66
CA VAL A 55 -4.26 -10.47 2.41
C VAL A 55 -4.80 -9.40 1.47
N MET A 56 -4.05 -9.10 0.42
CA MET A 56 -4.40 -8.09 -0.58
C MET A 56 -5.69 -8.43 -1.32
N ALA A 57 -5.91 -9.71 -1.64
CA ALA A 57 -7.15 -10.18 -2.29
C ALA A 57 -8.41 -9.98 -1.44
N ARG A 58 -8.28 -9.77 -0.12
CA ARG A 58 -9.39 -9.53 0.80
C ARG A 58 -9.43 -8.09 1.33
N SER A 59 -8.53 -7.24 0.87
CA SER A 59 -8.37 -5.87 1.35
C SER A 59 -9.26 -4.91 0.57
N GLU A 60 -9.91 -3.99 1.28
CA GLU A 60 -10.67 -2.89 0.67
C GLU A 60 -9.77 -1.77 0.11
N TRP A 61 -8.50 -1.73 0.51
CA TRP A 61 -7.53 -0.73 0.07
C TRP A 61 -6.47 -1.31 -0.86
N PRO A 62 -5.96 -0.52 -1.83
CA PRO A 62 -4.74 -0.82 -2.55
C PRO A 62 -3.54 -1.00 -1.62
N TRP A 63 -2.57 -1.81 -2.07
CA TRP A 63 -1.32 -2.05 -1.34
C TRP A 63 -0.11 -1.63 -2.15
N LEU A 64 0.84 -0.99 -1.47
CA LEU A 64 2.15 -0.59 -2.00
C LEU A 64 3.24 -1.42 -1.32
N ILE A 65 4.07 -2.09 -2.11
CA ILE A 65 5.26 -2.77 -1.59
C ILE A 65 6.47 -1.94 -1.99
N LEU A 66 7.15 -1.41 -0.97
CA LEU A 66 8.28 -0.52 -1.11
C LEU A 66 9.59 -1.28 -0.86
N THR A 67 10.56 -1.11 -1.74
CA THR A 67 11.93 -1.63 -1.55
C THR A 67 12.97 -0.52 -1.64
N ALA A 68 13.97 -0.60 -0.78
CA ALA A 68 15.18 0.22 -0.85
C ALA A 68 16.25 -0.50 -1.69
N ALA A 69 15.99 -0.77 -2.96
CA ALA A 69 16.99 -1.32 -3.88
C ALA A 69 17.62 -0.21 -4.73
N GLY A 70 18.81 0.25 -4.35
CA GLY A 70 19.69 1.11 -5.18
C GLY A 70 19.16 2.51 -5.50
N ALA A 71 19.96 3.30 -6.22
CA ALA A 71 19.75 4.74 -6.47
C ALA A 71 18.40 5.11 -7.14
N ASP A 72 17.69 4.11 -7.68
CA ASP A 72 16.50 4.31 -8.51
C ASP A 72 15.19 3.75 -7.91
N GLY A 73 15.22 3.12 -6.72
CA GLY A 73 14.04 2.74 -5.90
C GLY A 73 12.80 2.20 -6.65
N ALA A 74 12.64 0.88 -6.70
CA ALA A 74 11.45 0.25 -7.28
C ALA A 74 10.23 0.30 -6.34
N VAL A 75 9.06 0.58 -6.91
CA VAL A 75 7.75 0.53 -6.21
C VAL A 75 6.82 -0.36 -7.02
N GLU A 76 6.27 -1.41 -6.40
CA GLU A 76 5.18 -2.17 -7.00
C GLU A 76 3.86 -1.77 -6.32
N VAL A 77 2.86 -1.45 -7.15
CA VAL A 77 1.52 -1.11 -6.71
C VAL A 77 0.58 -2.21 -7.18
N ARG A 78 -0.30 -2.68 -6.29
CA ARG A 78 -1.36 -3.60 -6.67
C ARG A 78 -2.67 -3.24 -6.01
N TRP A 79 -3.74 -3.50 -6.76
CA TRP A 79 -5.12 -3.30 -6.38
C TRP A 79 -5.71 -4.68 -6.19
N GLY A 80 -6.31 -4.91 -5.02
CA GLY A 80 -7.20 -6.05 -4.81
C GLY A 80 -8.60 -5.59 -5.17
N ASP A 81 -8.99 -5.69 -6.44
CA ASP A 81 -10.42 -5.66 -6.73
C ASP A 81 -10.95 -7.06 -6.45
N ALA A 82 -12.03 -7.16 -5.67
CA ALA A 82 -12.82 -8.38 -5.62
C ALA A 82 -13.39 -8.75 -7.01
N ASP A 83 -13.31 -7.87 -8.02
CA ASP A 83 -13.88 -8.04 -9.36
C ASP A 83 -13.12 -7.41 -10.56
N ALA A 84 -11.81 -7.06 -10.50
CA ALA A 84 -11.15 -6.48 -11.67
C ALA A 84 -9.67 -6.87 -11.87
N GLU A 85 -9.42 -7.43 -13.06
CA GLU A 85 -8.11 -7.60 -13.66
C GLU A 85 -7.47 -6.24 -14.01
N GLN A 86 -6.86 -5.54 -13.04
CA GLN A 86 -6.02 -4.39 -13.33
C GLN A 86 -4.69 -4.48 -12.59
N HIS A 87 -3.75 -5.22 -13.19
CA HIS A 87 -2.34 -5.14 -12.84
C HIS A 87 -1.71 -3.97 -13.59
N ARG A 88 -1.27 -2.93 -12.87
CA ARG A 88 -0.50 -1.84 -13.46
C ARG A 88 0.81 -1.62 -12.70
N VAL A 89 1.92 -2.05 -13.31
CA VAL A 89 3.26 -1.67 -12.84
C VAL A 89 3.47 -0.21 -13.25
N MET A 90 3.68 0.67 -12.28
CA MET A 90 3.92 2.09 -12.49
C MET A 90 5.33 2.45 -12.02
N ASP A 91 6.03 3.26 -12.81
CA ASP A 91 7.32 3.80 -12.40
C ASP A 91 7.16 5.00 -11.44
N LYS A 92 8.29 5.41 -10.84
CA LYS A 92 8.34 6.48 -9.85
C LYS A 92 7.88 7.84 -10.40
N GLU A 93 8.09 8.12 -11.69
CA GLU A 93 7.66 9.38 -12.29
C GLU A 93 6.14 9.42 -12.47
N GLN A 94 5.55 8.30 -12.88
CA GLN A 94 4.11 8.15 -13.06
C GLN A 94 3.34 8.21 -11.74
N VAL A 95 3.90 7.70 -10.64
CA VAL A 95 3.30 7.83 -9.29
C VAL A 95 3.27 9.30 -8.87
N MET A 96 4.31 10.07 -9.18
CA MET A 96 4.45 11.47 -8.77
C MET A 96 3.63 12.44 -9.63
N GLN A 97 3.12 12.00 -10.78
CA GLN A 97 2.32 12.80 -11.72
C GLN A 97 0.81 12.52 -11.68
N GLY A 98 0.35 11.69 -10.73
CA GLY A 98 -1.07 11.32 -10.57
C GLY A 98 -2.03 12.51 -10.45
N ASP A 99 -2.77 12.73 -11.54
CA ASP A 99 -4.05 13.43 -11.71
C ASP A 99 -4.18 14.89 -11.24
N ARG A 100 -3.69 15.79 -12.10
CA ARG A 100 -4.50 16.95 -12.52
C ARG A 100 -5.58 16.48 -13.51
N VAL A 101 -6.61 15.78 -13.05
CA VAL A 101 -7.83 15.70 -13.87
C VAL A 101 -8.52 17.04 -13.78
N GLY A 102 -8.47 17.79 -14.89
CA GLY A 102 -9.21 19.02 -15.07
C GLY A 102 -10.70 18.77 -14.83
N VAL A 103 -11.27 19.57 -13.93
CA VAL A 103 -12.71 19.78 -13.89
C VAL A 103 -13.00 20.76 -15.02
N ASP A 104 -13.41 20.24 -16.18
CA ASP A 104 -14.04 21.10 -17.18
C ASP A 104 -15.46 21.43 -16.71
N HIS A 105 -15.76 22.73 -16.73
CA HIS A 105 -16.98 23.39 -16.26
C HIS A 105 -18.20 23.15 -17.16
#